data_AF-A0A0F9LJH4-F1
#
_entry.id   AF-A0A0F9LJH4-F1
#
_cell.length_a   1.000
_cell.length_b   1.000
_cell.length_c   1.000
_cell.angle_alpha   90.00
_cell.angle_beta   90.00
_cell.angle_gamma   90.00
#
_symmetry.space_group_name_H-M   'P 1'
#
loop_
_entity.id
_entity.type
_entity.pdbx_description
1 polymer ?
#
loop_
_entity_poly.entity_id
_entity_poly.type
_entity_poly.pdbx_seq_one_letter_code
_entity_poly.pdbx_strand_id
1 'polypeptide(L)'
;MTFDHQSWNRKFVDDPDYNDAVSYGVGIFKHNPVSGERYWKIIGIHHLLPEENRGGRNLYFDVLDINENRVRPFVWINWSWDGMRPEEEPPPAQGDKPDSEPVGNIALDSGNQIVYAGCNGRNTTRGTDGNSDWIQKVHTNHPDEGNVEGNTRGHHS
;
A
#
# COMPACT_ATOMS: atom_id res chain seq x y z
N MET A 1 -12.85 -16.29 -6.56
CA MET A 1 -13.17 -15.72 -5.24
C MET A 1 -12.68 -14.28 -5.21
N THR A 2 -13.55 -13.30 -4.94
CA THR A 2 -13.13 -11.88 -4.85
C THR A 2 -12.18 -11.70 -3.67
N PHE A 3 -11.13 -10.89 -3.82
CA PHE A 3 -10.19 -10.58 -2.75
C PHE A 3 -10.91 -9.98 -1.52
N ASP A 4 -10.69 -10.57 -0.34
CA ASP A 4 -11.32 -10.16 0.91
C ASP A 4 -10.37 -9.27 1.73
N HIS A 5 -10.31 -8.00 1.35
CA HIS A 5 -9.49 -7.00 2.04
C HIS A 5 -9.88 -6.80 3.52
N GLN A 6 -11.14 -7.04 3.89
CA GLN A 6 -11.61 -6.84 5.25
C GLN A 6 -11.05 -7.91 6.20
N SER A 7 -10.91 -9.15 5.72
CA SER A 7 -10.19 -10.19 6.47
C SER A 7 -8.72 -9.86 6.66
N TRP A 8 -8.06 -9.26 5.66
CA TRP A 8 -6.68 -8.78 5.79
C TRP A 8 -6.57 -7.62 6.78
N ASN A 9 -7.49 -6.65 6.75
CA ASN A 9 -7.53 -5.56 7.73
C ASN A 9 -7.62 -6.10 9.17
N ARG A 10 -8.51 -7.06 9.43
CA ARG A 10 -8.61 -7.72 10.74
C ARG A 10 -7.29 -8.41 11.14
N LYS A 11 -6.69 -9.16 10.22
CA LYS A 11 -5.41 -9.83 10.46
C LYS A 11 -4.30 -8.84 10.82
N PHE A 12 -4.21 -7.70 10.13
CA PHE A 12 -3.17 -6.70 10.39
C PHE A 12 -3.40 -5.92 11.69
N VAL A 13 -4.65 -5.80 12.14
CA VAL A 13 -4.97 -5.28 13.47
C VAL A 13 -4.54 -6.28 14.55
N ASP A 14 -4.83 -7.56 14.36
CA ASP A 14 -4.50 -8.63 15.31
C ASP A 14 -2.99 -8.93 15.38
N ASP A 15 -2.28 -8.81 14.25
CA ASP A 15 -0.84 -9.05 14.09
C ASP A 15 -0.16 -7.85 13.40
N PRO A 16 0.04 -6.74 14.15
CA PRO A 16 0.60 -5.54 13.59
C PRO A 16 2.07 -5.76 13.22
N ASP A 17 2.47 -5.17 12.09
CA ASP A 17 3.76 -5.36 11.41
C ASP A 17 3.85 -6.66 10.59
N TYR A 18 2.75 -7.40 10.39
CA TYR A 18 2.72 -8.54 9.45
C TYR A 18 3.17 -8.11 8.05
N ASN A 19 4.13 -8.83 7.47
CA ASN A 19 4.60 -8.56 6.12
C ASN A 19 5.08 -9.87 5.49
N ASP A 20 4.30 -10.45 4.57
CA ASP A 20 4.72 -11.60 3.77
C ASP A 20 5.41 -11.23 2.46
N ALA A 21 5.44 -9.93 2.11
CA ALA A 21 6.13 -9.42 0.94
C ALA A 21 7.66 -9.27 1.14
N VAL A 22 8.19 -9.62 2.31
CA VAL A 22 9.62 -9.50 2.63
C VAL A 22 10.51 -10.30 1.67
N SER A 23 10.06 -11.49 1.22
CA SER A 23 10.79 -12.31 0.24
C SER A 23 10.95 -11.63 -1.12
N TYR A 24 10.11 -10.64 -1.40
CA TYR A 24 10.12 -9.81 -2.60
C TYR A 24 10.91 -8.50 -2.39
N GLY A 25 11.50 -8.31 -1.21
CA GLY A 25 12.29 -7.12 -0.87
C GLY A 25 11.47 -5.91 -0.43
N VAL A 26 10.14 -6.06 -0.32
CA VAL A 26 9.23 -5.02 0.16
C VAL A 26 9.38 -4.86 1.67
N GLY A 27 9.51 -3.61 2.12
CA GLY A 27 9.75 -3.29 3.52
C GLY A 27 8.99 -2.05 3.98
N ILE A 28 9.19 -1.71 5.26
CA ILE A 28 8.63 -0.52 5.88
C ILE A 28 9.78 0.34 6.40
N PHE A 29 9.82 1.59 5.99
CA PHE A 29 10.54 2.63 6.71
C PHE A 29 9.63 3.15 7.82
N LYS A 30 9.96 2.77 9.05
CA LYS A 30 9.22 3.17 10.24
C LYS A 30 9.57 4.61 10.59
N HIS A 31 8.56 5.45 10.72
CA HIS A 31 8.70 6.75 11.34
C HIS A 31 9.04 6.56 12.83
N ASN A 32 9.86 7.45 13.38
CA ASN A 32 10.21 7.43 14.80
C ASN A 32 9.48 8.60 15.50
N PRO A 33 8.19 8.42 15.83
CA PRO A 33 7.38 9.50 16.39
C PRO A 33 7.90 9.91 17.78
N VAL A 34 7.89 11.21 18.06
CA VAL A 34 8.11 11.68 19.44
C VAL A 34 6.88 11.38 20.30
N SER A 35 7.06 11.31 21.62
CA SER A 35 5.95 11.01 22.54
C SER A 35 4.81 12.02 22.36
N GLY A 36 3.60 11.50 22.09
CA GLY A 36 2.39 12.30 21.85
C GLY A 36 2.21 12.78 20.40
N GLU A 37 3.14 12.46 19.50
CA GLU A 37 2.98 12.74 18.07
C GLU A 37 1.91 11.83 17.46
N ARG A 38 1.00 12.44 16.70
CA ARG A 38 0.07 11.71 15.84
C ARG A 38 0.76 11.37 14.53
N TYR A 39 0.73 10.09 14.15
CA TYR A 39 1.30 9.61 12.91
C TYR A 39 0.47 8.43 12.37
N TRP A 40 0.64 8.13 11.08
CA TRP A 40 0.07 6.97 10.41
C TRP A 40 1.07 5.82 10.42
N LYS A 41 0.63 4.67 10.93
CA LYS A 41 1.43 3.45 11.00
C LYS A 41 1.02 2.49 9.88
N ILE A 42 2.00 1.84 9.23
CA ILE A 42 1.71 0.67 8.41
C ILE A 42 1.60 -0.54 9.35
N ILE A 43 0.41 -1.14 9.42
CA ILE A 43 0.14 -2.27 10.32
C ILE A 43 0.23 -3.62 9.61
N GLY A 44 0.24 -3.66 8.27
CA GLY A 44 0.48 -4.89 7.55
C GLY A 44 0.69 -4.69 6.05
N ILE A 45 1.37 -5.66 5.45
CA ILE A 45 1.61 -5.76 4.02
C ILE A 45 1.32 -7.20 3.61
N HIS A 46 0.52 -7.36 2.58
CA HIS A 46 0.26 -8.65 1.97
C HIS A 46 0.54 -8.57 0.48
N HIS A 47 1.36 -9.48 0.00
CA HIS A 47 1.57 -9.70 -1.42
C HIS A 47 0.48 -10.62 -1.96
N LEU A 48 -0.35 -10.10 -2.89
CA LEU A 48 -1.52 -10.83 -3.36
C LEU A 48 -1.11 -12.14 -4.03
N LEU A 49 -1.76 -13.24 -3.63
CA LEU A 49 -1.60 -14.53 -4.27
C LEU A 49 -2.09 -14.48 -5.73
N PRO A 50 -1.65 -15.42 -6.60
CA PRO A 50 -2.09 -15.44 -8.00
C PRO A 50 -3.62 -15.40 -8.18
N GLU A 51 -4.37 -16.10 -7.33
CA GLU A 51 -5.84 -16.15 -7.37
C GLU A 51 -6.51 -14.84 -6.92
N GLU A 52 -5.82 -14.06 -6.10
CA GLU A 52 -6.26 -12.75 -5.60
C GLU A 52 -5.92 -11.64 -6.60
N ASN A 53 -4.68 -11.63 -7.12
CA ASN A 53 -4.17 -10.60 -8.02
C ASN A 53 -4.82 -10.65 -9.42
N ARG A 54 -4.98 -11.85 -9.97
CA ARG A 54 -5.60 -12.09 -11.30
C ARG A 54 -4.99 -11.25 -12.43
N GLY A 55 -3.67 -11.12 -12.47
CA GLY A 55 -2.95 -10.35 -13.48
C GLY A 55 -2.91 -8.85 -13.22
N GLY A 56 -3.26 -8.41 -12.00
CA GLY A 56 -3.14 -7.03 -11.57
C GLY A 56 -1.69 -6.56 -11.39
N ARG A 57 -1.54 -5.24 -11.26
CA ARG A 57 -0.26 -4.57 -11.01
C ARG A 57 -0.48 -3.27 -10.24
N ASN A 58 -1.07 -3.37 -9.07
CA ASN A 58 -1.41 -2.21 -8.28
C ASN A 58 -0.98 -2.40 -6.84
N LEU A 59 -0.44 -1.35 -6.22
CA LEU A 59 -0.40 -1.26 -4.78
C LEU A 59 -1.79 -0.88 -4.28
N TYR A 60 -2.55 -1.84 -3.75
CA TYR A 60 -3.83 -1.59 -3.09
C TYR A 60 -3.60 -1.12 -1.65
N PHE A 61 -4.49 -0.27 -1.15
CA PHE A 61 -4.42 0.19 0.23
C PHE A 61 -5.80 0.31 0.87
N ASP A 62 -5.80 0.17 2.20
CA ASP A 62 -6.85 0.59 3.12
C ASP A 62 -6.21 1.41 4.24
N VAL A 63 -6.99 2.32 4.83
CA VAL A 63 -6.54 3.13 5.97
C VAL A 63 -7.60 3.08 7.05
N LEU A 64 -7.19 2.73 8.26
CA LEU A 64 -8.05 2.62 9.43
C LEU A 64 -7.75 3.75 10.42
N ASP A 65 -8.77 4.22 11.13
CA ASP A 65 -8.60 5.12 12.27
C ASP A 65 -8.21 4.34 13.55
N ILE A 66 -8.05 5.06 14.65
CA ILE A 66 -7.65 4.46 15.94
C ILE A 66 -8.70 3.51 16.53
N ASN A 67 -9.94 3.56 16.05
CA ASN A 67 -11.01 2.66 16.43
C ASN A 67 -11.18 1.54 15.39
N GLU A 68 -10.17 1.32 14.54
CA GLU A 68 -10.13 0.28 13.51
C GLU A 68 -11.17 0.44 12.41
N ASN A 69 -11.81 1.60 12.32
CA ASN A 69 -12.79 1.89 11.27
C ASN A 69 -12.07 2.44 10.05
N ARG A 70 -12.50 2.02 8.86
CA ARG A 70 -12.01 2.60 7.61
C ARG A 70 -12.23 4.10 7.58
N VAL A 71 -11.19 4.86 7.25
CA VAL A 71 -11.25 6.31 7.13
C VAL A 71 -12.17 6.70 5.98
N ARG A 72 -13.10 7.63 6.25
CA ARG A 72 -14.14 8.09 5.32
C ARG A 72 -14.33 9.62 5.41
N PRO A 73 -14.88 10.27 4.36
CA PRO A 73 -15.22 9.71 3.05
C PRO A 73 -13.98 9.53 2.15
N PHE A 74 -12.89 10.24 2.42
CA PHE A 74 -11.67 10.22 1.61
C PHE A 74 -10.44 10.03 2.49
N VAL A 75 -9.44 9.39 1.92
CA VAL A 75 -8.07 9.33 2.44
C VAL A 75 -7.10 9.51 1.29
N TRP A 76 -5.89 10.01 1.57
CA TRP A 76 -4.89 10.28 0.56
C TRP A 76 -3.58 9.58 0.89
N ILE A 77 -3.01 8.92 -0.12
CA ILE A 77 -1.70 8.28 -0.04
C ILE A 77 -0.73 9.04 -0.92
N ASN A 78 0.34 9.55 -0.32
CA ASN A 78 1.47 10.05 -1.09
C ASN A 78 2.33 8.90 -1.58
N TRP A 79 2.94 9.08 -2.75
CA TRP A 79 3.80 8.07 -3.34
C TRP A 79 4.87 8.69 -4.21
N SER A 80 5.91 7.91 -4.48
CA SER A 80 7.09 8.29 -5.26
C SER A 80 7.71 7.02 -5.86
N TRP A 81 8.72 7.17 -6.71
CA TRP A 81 9.49 6.04 -7.26
C TRP A 81 10.99 6.31 -7.25
N ASP A 82 11.78 5.26 -7.37
CA ASP A 82 13.23 5.35 -7.44
C ASP A 82 13.67 6.13 -8.68
N GLY A 83 14.52 7.14 -8.48
CA GLY A 83 14.95 8.06 -9.54
C GLY A 83 13.96 9.18 -9.89
N MET A 84 12.84 9.33 -9.16
CA MET A 84 11.91 10.46 -9.33
C MET A 84 12.62 11.79 -9.14
N ARG A 85 12.45 12.70 -10.10
CA ARG A 85 12.94 14.08 -9.98
C ARG A 85 11.93 14.96 -9.23
N PRO A 86 12.37 16.04 -8.57
CA PRO A 86 11.46 16.91 -7.81
C PRO A 86 10.26 17.44 -8.61
N GLU A 87 10.44 17.72 -9.90
CA GLU A 87 9.40 18.19 -10.82
C GLU A 87 8.42 17.09 -11.28
N GLU A 88 8.71 15.83 -10.97
CA GLU A 88 7.90 14.67 -11.34
C GLU A 88 6.98 14.21 -10.18
N GLU A 89 6.90 14.97 -9.09
CA GLU A 89 6.09 14.59 -7.92
C GLU A 89 4.64 14.27 -8.33
N PRO A 90 4.17 13.03 -8.14
CA PRO A 90 2.84 12.65 -8.59
C PRO A 90 1.79 13.23 -7.66
N PRO A 91 0.55 13.44 -8.15
CA PRO A 91 -0.55 13.73 -7.26
C PRO A 91 -0.75 12.55 -6.27
N PRO A 92 -1.14 12.84 -5.02
CA PRO A 92 -1.47 11.79 -4.06
C PRO A 92 -2.62 10.91 -4.59
N ALA A 93 -2.53 9.60 -4.37
CA ALA A 93 -3.59 8.68 -4.71
C ALA A 93 -4.78 8.84 -3.76
N GLN A 94 -5.96 9.00 -4.34
CA GLN A 94 -7.20 9.11 -3.59
C GLN A 94 -7.72 7.73 -3.22
N GLY A 95 -8.15 7.58 -1.96
CA GLY A 95 -8.98 6.48 -1.52
C GLY A 95 -10.42 6.95 -1.34
N ASP A 96 -11.32 6.50 -2.20
CA ASP A 96 -12.75 6.84 -2.22
C ASP A 96 -13.67 5.67 -2.60
N LYS A 97 -13.09 4.48 -2.81
CA LYS A 97 -13.81 3.28 -3.26
C LYS A 97 -14.81 2.76 -2.23
N PRO A 98 -15.85 2.02 -2.66
CA PRO A 98 -16.85 1.40 -1.77
C PRO A 98 -16.24 0.32 -0.85
N ASP A 99 -17.00 -0.11 0.16
CA ASP A 99 -16.58 -1.16 1.11
C ASP A 99 -16.39 -2.56 0.49
N SER A 100 -16.75 -2.74 -0.78
CA SER A 100 -16.61 -4.02 -1.50
C SER A 100 -15.21 -4.25 -2.09
N GLU A 101 -14.32 -3.26 -2.03
CA GLU A 101 -12.93 -3.33 -2.49
C GLU A 101 -12.00 -2.45 -1.61
N PRO A 102 -10.67 -2.60 -1.70
CA PRO A 102 -9.73 -1.72 -0.99
C PRO A 102 -10.01 -0.23 -1.28
N VAL A 103 -9.75 0.66 -0.31
CA VAL A 103 -10.10 2.09 -0.42
C VAL A 103 -9.51 2.82 -1.61
N GLY A 104 -8.33 2.41 -2.05
CA GLY A 104 -7.70 2.95 -3.23
C GLY A 104 -6.58 2.06 -3.74
N ASN A 105 -5.94 2.52 -4.80
CA ASN A 105 -4.77 1.85 -5.35
C ASN A 105 -3.84 2.84 -6.06
N ILE A 106 -2.57 2.46 -6.20
CA ILE A 106 -1.58 3.11 -7.05
C ILE A 106 -1.23 2.12 -8.17
N ALA A 107 -1.35 2.54 -9.42
CA ALA A 107 -0.94 1.72 -10.55
C ALA A 107 0.59 1.61 -10.59
N LEU A 108 1.10 0.39 -10.74
CA LEU A 108 2.53 0.11 -10.86
C LEU A 108 2.88 -0.12 -12.34
N ASP A 109 4.05 0.33 -12.74
CA ASP A 109 4.61 -0.02 -14.04
C ASP A 109 5.01 -1.51 -14.09
N SER A 110 4.89 -2.15 -15.26
CA SER A 110 5.29 -3.55 -15.46
C SER A 110 6.81 -3.73 -15.65
N GLY A 111 7.56 -2.63 -15.71
CA GLY A 111 9.01 -2.62 -15.85
C GLY A 111 9.73 -2.62 -14.50
N ASN A 112 10.83 -1.85 -14.42
CA ASN A 112 11.71 -1.83 -13.26
C ASN A 112 11.39 -0.69 -12.28
N GLN A 113 10.17 -0.15 -12.30
CA GLN A 113 9.78 0.91 -11.38
C GLN A 113 9.74 0.36 -9.96
N ILE A 114 10.36 1.08 -9.03
CA ILE A 114 10.37 0.77 -7.61
C ILE A 114 9.62 1.90 -6.90
N VAL A 115 8.47 1.60 -6.30
CA VAL A 115 7.54 2.53 -5.68
C VAL A 115 7.69 2.58 -4.16
N TYR A 116 7.47 3.77 -3.61
CA TYR A 116 7.39 4.07 -2.18
C TYR A 116 6.08 4.81 -1.91
N ALA A 117 5.42 4.54 -0.78
CA ALA A 117 4.16 5.22 -0.46
C ALA A 117 3.96 5.40 1.06
N GLY A 118 3.21 6.43 1.44
CA GLY A 118 2.88 6.73 2.83
C GLY A 118 1.55 7.49 2.94
N CYS A 119 0.89 7.37 4.09
CA CYS A 119 -0.43 7.97 4.29
C CYS A 119 -0.32 9.47 4.61
N ASN A 120 -1.14 10.28 3.95
CA ASN A 120 -1.33 11.70 4.28
C ASN A 120 -2.56 11.95 5.16
N GLY A 121 -3.33 10.90 5.48
CA GLY A 121 -4.62 11.04 6.16
C GLY A 121 -5.64 11.76 5.30
N ARG A 122 -6.31 12.78 5.86
CA ARG A 122 -7.43 13.49 5.22
C ARG A 122 -7.03 14.70 4.38
N ASN A 123 -5.75 14.86 4.07
CA ASN A 123 -5.24 16.01 3.32
C ASN A 123 -4.37 15.54 2.14
N THR A 124 -4.30 16.33 1.07
CA THR A 124 -3.46 16.04 -0.08
C THR A 124 -1.99 16.42 0.16
N THR A 125 -1.71 17.31 1.11
CA THR A 125 -0.35 17.75 1.41
C THR A 125 0.34 16.83 2.41
N ARG A 126 1.57 16.38 2.07
CA ARG A 126 2.39 15.51 2.93
C ARG A 126 2.58 16.10 4.34
N GLY A 127 2.49 15.26 5.37
CA GLY A 127 2.83 15.61 6.75
C GLY A 127 1.83 16.54 7.45
N THR A 128 0.67 16.82 6.83
CA THR A 128 -0.31 17.76 7.40
C THR A 128 -1.35 17.10 8.31
N ASP A 129 -1.59 15.80 8.19
CA ASP A 129 -2.43 15.01 9.11
C ASP A 129 -1.59 13.97 9.86
N GLY A 130 -0.40 14.39 10.29
CA GLY A 130 0.62 13.54 10.92
C GLY A 130 1.67 13.02 9.94
N ASN A 131 2.83 12.63 10.48
CA ASN A 131 3.84 11.89 9.72
C ASN A 131 3.33 10.47 9.42
N SER A 132 4.05 9.72 8.60
CA SER A 132 3.66 8.36 8.23
C SER A 132 4.88 7.46 8.15
N ASP A 133 4.69 6.19 8.48
CA ASP A 133 5.52 5.12 7.94
C ASP A 133 5.43 5.11 6.41
N TRP A 134 6.47 4.61 5.76
CA TRP A 134 6.51 4.47 4.30
C TRP A 134 6.73 3.02 3.91
N ILE A 135 5.87 2.47 3.05
CA ILE A 135 6.16 1.22 2.34
C ILE A 135 7.28 1.51 1.35
N GLN A 136 8.19 0.55 1.19
CA GLN A 136 9.36 0.69 0.37
C GLN A 136 9.56 -0.50 -0.55
N LYS A 137 10.18 -0.21 -1.69
CA LYS A 137 10.64 -1.20 -2.66
C LYS A 137 9.51 -2.01 -3.30
N VAL A 138 8.34 -1.41 -3.49
CA VAL A 138 7.21 -2.06 -4.17
C VAL A 138 7.50 -2.10 -5.66
N HIS A 139 7.49 -3.27 -6.29
CA HIS A 139 7.70 -3.40 -7.73
C HIS A 139 7.04 -4.66 -8.29
N THR A 140 6.91 -4.74 -9.62
CA THR A 140 6.25 -5.86 -10.31
C THR A 140 7.23 -6.83 -10.96
N ASN A 141 8.52 -6.49 -10.96
CA ASN A 141 9.57 -7.29 -11.59
C ASN A 141 10.03 -8.43 -10.67
N HIS A 142 9.17 -9.42 -10.48
CA HIS A 142 9.46 -10.67 -9.77
C HIS A 142 9.36 -11.86 -10.74
N PRO A 143 9.96 -13.02 -10.38
CA PRO A 143 9.68 -14.27 -11.07
C PRO A 143 8.19 -14.64 -10.97
N ASP A 144 7.69 -15.33 -11.99
CA ASP A 144 6.32 -15.85 -12.01
C ASP A 144 6.04 -16.77 -10.81
N GLU A 145 4.82 -16.74 -10.31
CA GLU A 145 4.34 -17.62 -9.23
C GLU A 145 3.28 -18.60 -9.72
N GLY A 146 3.51 -19.88 -9.44
CA GLY A 146 2.58 -20.94 -9.81
C GLY A 146 2.55 -21.22 -11.32
N ASN A 147 1.49 -21.92 -11.76
CA ASN A 147 1.29 -22.32 -13.15
C ASN A 147 0.17 -21.52 -13.85
N VAL A 148 -0.29 -20.43 -13.22
CA VAL A 148 -1.46 -19.66 -13.63
C VAL A 148 -1.09 -18.20 -13.89
N GLU A 149 -1.79 -17.54 -14.81
CA GLU A 149 -1.55 -16.17 -15.28
C GLU A 149 -1.78 -15.05 -14.21
N GLY A 150 -1.90 -15.41 -12.93
CA GLY A 150 -2.25 -14.50 -11.84
C GLY A 150 -1.11 -13.58 -11.42
N ASN A 151 0.05 -14.17 -11.10
CA ASN A 151 1.28 -13.44 -10.77
C ASN A 151 2.36 -13.85 -11.77
N THR A 152 2.53 -13.01 -12.79
CA THR A 152 3.57 -13.17 -13.81
C THR A 152 4.44 -11.93 -13.80
N ARG A 153 5.63 -12.01 -14.40
CA ARG A 153 6.55 -10.88 -14.46
C ARG A 153 5.86 -9.63 -15.02
N GLY A 154 5.86 -8.56 -14.22
CA GLY A 154 5.17 -7.30 -14.54
C GLY A 154 3.71 -7.22 -14.05
N HIS A 155 3.22 -8.28 -13.41
CA HIS A 155 1.87 -8.45 -12.86
C HIS A 155 1.94 -9.01 -11.43
N HIS A 156 2.38 -8.17 -10.48
CA HIS A 156 2.34 -8.45 -9.04
C HIS A 156 1.73 -7.23 -8.34
N SER A 157 0.97 -7.46 -7.27
CA SER A 157 0.26 -6.42 -6.50
C SER A 157 0.49 -6.56 -5.01
#